data_AF-A0A2R6WUT4-F1
#
_entry.id   AF-A0A2R6WUT4-F1
#
_cell.length_a   1.000
_cell.length_b   1.000
_cell.length_c   1.000
_cell.angle_alpha   90.00
_cell.angle_beta   90.00
_cell.angle_gamma   90.00
#
_symmetry.space_group_name_H-M   'P 1'
#
loop_
_entity.id
_entity.type
_entity.pdbx_description
1 polymer ?
#
loop_
_entity_poly.entity_id
_entity_poly.type
_entity_poly.pdbx_seq_one_letter_code
_entity_poly.pdbx_strand_id
1 'polypeptide(L)'
;MDGFVALRTMDQTILQNLKKNVDSKNSEKLKSSSPSSVSPPTKVGKPVNVMALTPADLKRFTMPQMSISYKGARLPVGWKSYSTLLVYEADNLRPSEKIAAFDFDGTLVDTNVRRPGADAWKLLYPNVAEKLAFFHHEGYKLVIFTNESNIDRFTNKRQAAIDSKLGRLKGLMDITNVPMQVFIACGKSNTGDSFRKPAIGMWQILEHYFNAGLPVDRERSFYVGDAAGREGDHSAADSEFAEALGLKFLLPEDVFGAITGPGSP
;
A
#
# COMPACT_ATOMS: atom_id res chain seq x y z
N MET A 1 1.37 -7.37 32.91
CA MET A 1 1.70 -8.44 31.94
C MET A 1 0.63 -8.56 30.83
N ASP A 2 -0.21 -7.55 30.56
CA ASP A 2 -1.41 -7.74 29.72
C ASP A 2 -1.44 -7.02 28.35
N GLY A 3 -0.46 -6.16 28.03
CA GLY A 3 -0.45 -5.43 26.75
C GLY A 3 -0.12 -6.32 25.53
N PHE A 4 0.93 -7.14 25.65
CA PHE A 4 1.40 -8.02 24.56
C PHE A 4 0.41 -9.15 24.22
N VAL A 5 -0.32 -9.67 25.21
CA VAL A 5 -1.32 -10.73 24.98
C VAL A 5 -2.56 -10.17 24.27
N ALA A 6 -2.99 -8.95 24.63
CA ALA A 6 -4.10 -8.26 23.97
C ALA A 6 -3.78 -7.91 22.51
N LEU A 7 -2.57 -7.39 22.23
CA LEU A 7 -2.11 -7.10 20.87
C LEU A 7 -2.13 -8.35 19.97
N ARG A 8 -1.61 -9.48 20.47
CA ARG A 8 -1.65 -10.77 19.76
C ARG A 8 -3.09 -11.24 19.48
N THR A 9 -4.02 -11.03 20.41
CA THR A 9 -5.42 -11.39 20.22
C THR A 9 -6.09 -10.55 19.12
N MET A 10 -5.82 -9.24 19.09
CA MET A 10 -6.31 -8.35 18.02
C MET A 10 -5.74 -8.73 16.66
N ASP A 11 -4.44 -9.03 16.59
CA ASP A 11 -3.77 -9.49 15.37
C ASP A 11 -4.38 -10.77 14.81
N GLN A 12 -4.59 -11.75 15.68
CA GLN A 12 -5.27 -12.98 15.30
C GLN A 12 -6.71 -12.73 14.87
N THR A 13 -7.40 -11.75 15.45
CA THR A 13 -8.76 -11.38 15.06
C THR A 13 -8.78 -10.78 13.65
N ILE A 14 -7.82 -9.92 13.29
CA ILE A 14 -7.68 -9.39 11.92
C ILE A 14 -7.51 -10.54 10.93
N LEU A 15 -6.59 -11.47 11.22
CA LEU A 15 -6.35 -12.64 10.37
C LEU A 15 -7.55 -13.59 10.30
N GLN A 16 -8.26 -13.81 11.41
CA GLN A 16 -9.46 -14.64 11.44
C GLN A 16 -10.59 -13.98 10.65
N ASN A 17 -10.76 -12.66 10.73
CA ASN A 17 -11.73 -11.93 9.94
C ASN A 17 -11.38 -11.94 8.45
N LEU A 18 -10.09 -11.95 8.10
CA LEU A 18 -9.63 -12.20 6.73
C LEU A 18 -10.03 -13.62 6.28
N LYS A 19 -9.80 -14.66 7.11
CA LYS A 19 -10.13 -16.06 6.80
C LYS A 19 -11.64 -16.36 6.72
N LYS A 20 -12.45 -15.88 7.68
CA LYS A 20 -13.90 -16.12 7.72
C LYS A 20 -14.63 -15.58 6.49
N ASN A 21 -14.14 -14.48 5.92
CA ASN A 21 -14.69 -13.92 4.68
C ASN A 21 -14.38 -14.79 3.45
N VAL A 22 -13.26 -15.51 3.46
CA VAL A 22 -12.92 -16.51 2.41
C VAL A 22 -13.84 -17.73 2.55
N ASP A 23 -13.98 -18.27 3.75
CA ASP A 23 -14.77 -19.49 3.98
C ASP A 23 -16.27 -19.27 3.71
N SER A 24 -16.82 -18.11 4.11
CA SER A 24 -18.20 -17.74 3.81
C SER A 24 -18.47 -17.63 2.30
N LYS A 25 -17.62 -16.93 1.55
CA LYS A 25 -17.73 -16.84 0.08
C LYS A 25 -17.56 -18.19 -0.62
N ASN A 26 -16.63 -19.03 -0.15
CA ASN A 26 -16.48 -20.40 -0.68
C ASN A 26 -17.71 -21.26 -0.38
N SER A 27 -18.30 -21.13 0.80
CA SER A 27 -19.53 -21.86 1.16
C SER A 27 -20.75 -21.42 0.33
N GLU A 28 -20.84 -20.14 -0.03
CA GLU A 28 -21.87 -19.63 -0.94
C GLU A 28 -21.63 -20.13 -2.38
N LYS A 29 -20.37 -20.19 -2.83
CA LYS A 29 -20.00 -20.72 -4.15
C LYS A 29 -20.27 -22.22 -4.26
N LEU A 30 -19.95 -23.03 -3.24
CA LEU A 30 -20.23 -24.47 -3.19
C LEU A 30 -21.73 -24.81 -3.08
N LYS A 31 -22.55 -23.94 -2.47
CA LYS A 31 -24.01 -24.14 -2.41
C LYS A 31 -24.72 -23.87 -3.74
N SER A 32 -24.02 -23.36 -4.76
CA SER A 32 -24.60 -23.02 -6.07
C SER A 32 -24.42 -24.10 -7.16
N SER A 33 -23.83 -25.26 -6.87
CA SER A 33 -23.69 -26.34 -7.85
C SER A 33 -24.87 -27.31 -7.86
N SER A 34 -25.97 -26.92 -8.50
CA SER A 34 -26.99 -27.84 -9.04
C SER A 34 -27.56 -27.27 -10.35
N PRO A 35 -27.83 -28.09 -11.38
CA PRO A 35 -28.11 -27.59 -12.72
C PRO A 35 -29.58 -27.17 -12.80
N SER A 36 -29.85 -25.88 -12.73
CA SER A 36 -31.12 -25.32 -13.17
C SER A 36 -30.88 -24.02 -13.91
N SER A 37 -31.43 -23.96 -15.11
CA SER A 37 -31.39 -22.83 -16.03
C SER A 37 -32.07 -21.63 -15.38
N VAL A 38 -31.28 -20.75 -14.78
CA VAL A 38 -31.74 -19.44 -14.31
C VAL A 38 -30.69 -18.41 -14.75
N SER A 39 -31.19 -17.41 -15.46
CA SER A 39 -30.48 -16.25 -15.98
C SER A 39 -29.53 -15.64 -14.95
N PRO A 40 -28.37 -15.12 -15.36
CA PRO A 40 -27.35 -14.65 -14.42
C PRO A 40 -27.90 -13.50 -13.55
N PRO A 41 -27.69 -13.52 -12.22
CA PRO A 41 -28.05 -12.39 -11.37
C PRO A 41 -27.15 -11.22 -11.75
N THR A 42 -27.74 -10.23 -12.43
CA THR A 42 -27.06 -8.99 -12.79
C THR A 42 -27.09 -8.05 -11.58
N LYS A 43 -26.07 -8.15 -10.73
CA LYS A 43 -25.59 -7.01 -9.93
C LYS A 43 -24.07 -6.95 -10.02
N VAL A 44 -23.60 -6.72 -11.25
CA VAL A 44 -22.29 -6.11 -11.47
C VAL A 44 -22.42 -4.68 -10.92
N GLY A 45 -21.71 -4.39 -9.82
CA GLY A 45 -21.51 -3.00 -9.40
C GLY A 45 -21.00 -2.20 -10.59
N LYS A 46 -21.44 -0.94 -10.74
CA LYS A 46 -21.00 -0.08 -11.86
C LYS A 46 -19.47 -0.21 -12.00
N PRO A 47 -18.92 -0.39 -13.22
CA PRO A 47 -17.48 -0.46 -13.39
C PRO A 47 -16.90 0.86 -12.88
N VAL A 48 -16.14 0.80 -11.79
CA VAL A 48 -15.38 1.94 -11.31
C VAL A 48 -14.36 2.22 -12.42
N ASN A 49 -14.50 3.36 -13.10
CA ASN A 49 -13.62 3.75 -14.20
C ASN A 49 -12.27 4.22 -13.63
N VAL A 50 -11.51 3.28 -13.08
CA VAL A 50 -10.22 3.54 -12.45
C VAL A 50 -9.14 3.49 -13.51
N MET A 51 -8.28 4.51 -13.54
CA MET A 51 -7.14 4.53 -14.45
C MET A 51 -6.23 3.32 -14.17
N ALA A 52 -5.86 2.62 -15.23
CA ALA A 52 -5.01 1.43 -15.19
C ALA A 52 -4.00 1.50 -16.34
N LEU A 53 -2.86 0.84 -16.16
CA LEU A 53 -1.93 0.58 -17.25
C LEU A 53 -2.56 -0.41 -18.23
N THR A 54 -2.45 -0.11 -19.52
CA THR A 54 -2.88 -1.06 -20.56
C THR A 54 -1.88 -2.23 -20.66
N PRO A 55 -2.25 -3.36 -21.28
CA PRO A 55 -1.29 -4.42 -21.58
C PRO A 55 -0.07 -3.95 -22.37
N ALA A 56 -0.23 -2.92 -23.23
CA ALA A 56 0.87 -2.32 -23.95
C ALA A 56 1.80 -1.51 -23.03
N ASP A 57 1.25 -0.76 -22.08
CA ASP A 57 2.04 -0.02 -21.09
C ASP A 57 2.80 -0.96 -20.16
N LEU A 58 2.16 -2.06 -19.74
CA LEU A 58 2.83 -3.11 -18.98
C LEU A 58 3.99 -3.69 -19.78
N LYS A 59 3.78 -4.12 -21.03
CA LYS A 59 4.90 -4.62 -21.88
C LYS A 59 6.04 -3.62 -22.08
N ARG A 60 5.74 -2.31 -22.05
CA ARG A 60 6.76 -1.26 -22.10
C ARG A 60 7.55 -1.16 -20.81
N PHE A 61 6.96 -1.50 -19.67
CA PHE A 61 7.71 -1.64 -18.43
C PHE A 61 8.69 -2.82 -18.57
N THR A 62 9.98 -2.51 -18.51
CA THR A 62 11.05 -3.52 -18.52
C THR A 62 12.13 -3.11 -17.53
N MET A 63 12.66 -4.06 -16.75
CA MET A 63 13.71 -3.80 -15.75
C MET A 63 14.93 -3.03 -16.30
N PRO A 64 15.38 -3.24 -17.56
CA PRO A 64 16.46 -2.46 -18.15
C PRO A 64 16.16 -0.96 -18.37
N GLN A 65 14.89 -0.56 -18.38
CA GLN A 65 14.49 0.85 -18.53
C GLN A 65 14.42 1.60 -17.20
N MET A 66 14.62 0.90 -16.09
CA MET A 66 14.64 1.55 -14.79
C MET A 66 15.90 2.41 -14.63
N SER A 67 15.72 3.65 -14.19
CA SER A 67 16.81 4.62 -14.01
C SER A 67 17.18 4.80 -12.55
N ILE A 68 18.47 4.97 -12.25
CA ILE A 68 18.98 5.35 -10.92
C ILE A 68 18.85 6.86 -10.63
N SER A 69 18.14 7.57 -11.50
CA SER A 69 17.82 9.00 -11.38
C SER A 69 16.36 9.23 -11.76
N TYR A 70 15.78 10.33 -11.31
CA TYR A 70 14.42 10.74 -11.66
C TYR A 70 14.40 12.21 -12.07
N LYS A 71 14.14 12.48 -13.36
CA LYS A 71 14.08 13.83 -13.94
C LYS A 71 15.27 14.72 -13.52
N GLY A 72 16.48 14.17 -13.63
CA GLY A 72 17.74 14.83 -13.28
C GLY A 72 18.13 14.78 -11.79
N ALA A 73 17.25 14.34 -10.89
CA ALA A 73 17.58 14.12 -9.49
C ALA A 73 18.16 12.71 -9.28
N ARG A 74 19.18 12.58 -8.43
CA ARG A 74 19.83 11.30 -8.12
C ARG A 74 19.00 10.51 -7.12
N LEU A 75 18.87 9.21 -7.33
CA LEU A 75 18.27 8.30 -6.36
C LEU A 75 19.37 7.60 -5.54
N PRO A 76 19.12 7.32 -4.25
CA PRO A 76 20.00 6.47 -3.44
C PRO A 76 20.10 5.05 -3.99
N VAL A 77 21.09 4.29 -3.52
CA VAL A 77 21.23 2.86 -3.86
C VAL A 77 19.96 2.09 -3.45
N GLY A 78 19.55 1.13 -4.27
CA GLY A 78 18.32 0.35 -4.09
C GLY A 78 17.06 1.02 -4.67
N TRP A 79 17.09 2.34 -4.89
CA TRP A 79 15.99 3.07 -5.53
C TRP A 79 16.17 3.16 -7.03
N LYS A 80 15.06 3.00 -7.74
CA LYS A 80 14.98 3.10 -9.20
C LYS A 80 13.74 3.88 -9.60
N SER A 81 13.73 4.44 -10.81
CA SER A 81 12.55 5.10 -11.37
C SER A 81 12.14 4.55 -12.72
N TYR A 82 10.86 4.70 -13.03
CA TYR A 82 10.27 4.45 -14.35
C TYR A 82 9.11 5.42 -14.58
N SER A 83 9.11 6.17 -15.68
CA SER A 83 8.07 7.19 -15.95
C SER A 83 7.91 8.19 -14.78
N THR A 84 6.81 8.15 -14.03
CA THR A 84 6.52 8.94 -12.81
C THR A 84 6.55 8.08 -11.52
N LEU A 85 7.03 6.84 -11.59
CA LEU A 85 7.11 5.90 -10.49
C LEU A 85 8.54 5.82 -9.93
N LEU A 86 8.70 5.86 -8.60
CA LEU A 86 9.90 5.37 -7.92
C LEU A 86 9.61 4.03 -7.26
N VAL A 87 10.59 3.13 -7.29
CA VAL A 87 10.50 1.79 -6.71
C VAL A 87 11.73 1.51 -5.86
N TYR A 88 11.51 0.89 -4.70
CA TYR A 88 12.55 0.33 -3.84
C TYR A 88 12.25 -1.12 -3.52
N GLU A 89 13.29 -1.95 -3.53
CA GLU A 89 13.27 -3.35 -3.12
C GLU A 89 14.33 -3.59 -2.05
N ALA A 90 13.94 -4.11 -0.89
CA ALA A 90 14.88 -4.62 0.09
C ALA A 90 15.59 -5.88 -0.45
N ASP A 91 16.88 -6.06 -0.15
CA ASP A 91 17.72 -7.13 -0.71
C ASP A 91 17.22 -8.56 -0.40
N ASN A 92 16.52 -8.74 0.73
CA ASN A 92 16.01 -10.02 1.21
C ASN A 92 14.48 -10.16 1.08
N LEU A 93 13.86 -9.33 0.24
CA LEU A 93 12.43 -9.40 -0.05
C LEU A 93 12.09 -10.73 -0.75
N ARG A 94 11.01 -11.38 -0.31
CA ARG A 94 10.51 -12.64 -0.90
C ARG A 94 9.15 -12.42 -1.57
N PRO A 95 8.85 -13.09 -2.70
CA PRO A 95 7.51 -13.10 -3.26
C PRO A 95 6.54 -13.77 -2.28
N SER A 96 5.28 -13.33 -2.29
CA SER A 96 4.22 -13.96 -1.50
C SER A 96 2.88 -13.87 -2.22
N GLU A 97 2.03 -14.87 -2.02
CA GLU A 97 0.61 -14.81 -2.42
C GLU A 97 -0.17 -13.81 -1.55
N LYS A 98 0.32 -13.50 -0.35
CA LYS A 98 -0.34 -12.60 0.61
C LYS A 98 0.40 -11.28 0.68
N ILE A 99 -0.28 -10.20 0.34
CA ILE A 99 0.25 -8.85 0.40
C ILE A 99 -0.45 -8.08 1.53
N ALA A 100 0.35 -7.55 2.45
CA ALA A 100 -0.10 -6.54 3.40
C ALA A 100 0.41 -5.20 2.85
N ALA A 101 -0.50 -4.43 2.27
CA ALA A 101 -0.17 -3.18 1.61
C ALA A 101 -0.65 -1.98 2.42
N PHE A 102 0.11 -0.90 2.40
CA PHE A 102 -0.13 0.28 3.23
C PHE A 102 0.06 1.57 2.43
N ASP A 103 -0.70 2.61 2.73
CA ASP A 103 -0.23 3.99 2.53
C ASP A 103 0.88 4.32 3.55
N PHE A 104 1.48 5.50 3.44
CA PHE A 104 2.57 5.95 4.29
C PHE A 104 2.17 7.12 5.19
N ASP A 105 1.84 8.28 4.60
CA ASP A 105 1.63 9.53 5.34
C ASP A 105 0.19 9.58 5.86
N GLY A 106 0.00 9.65 7.18
CA GLY A 106 -1.34 9.55 7.77
C GLY A 106 -1.78 8.10 8.02
N THR A 107 -0.96 7.11 7.64
CA THR A 107 -1.23 5.69 7.86
C THR A 107 -0.18 5.02 8.75
N LEU A 108 1.09 5.02 8.34
CA LEU A 108 2.20 4.44 9.13
C LEU A 108 2.92 5.50 9.95
N VAL A 109 3.01 6.71 9.41
CA VAL A 109 3.74 7.82 10.01
C VAL A 109 2.93 9.11 10.00
N ASP A 110 3.16 9.94 11.00
CA ASP A 110 2.75 11.35 10.99
C ASP A 110 3.90 12.20 10.46
N THR A 111 3.69 12.83 9.30
CA THR A 111 4.64 13.76 8.68
C THR A 111 4.26 15.22 8.87
N ASN A 112 3.15 15.53 9.54
CA ASN A 112 2.73 16.89 9.90
C ASN A 112 3.51 17.40 11.12
N VAL A 113 4.80 17.10 11.16
CA VAL A 113 5.71 17.69 12.14
C VAL A 113 6.09 19.10 11.66
N ARG A 114 6.24 20.05 12.58
CA ARG A 114 6.52 21.47 12.28
C ARG A 114 7.96 21.72 11.80
N ARG A 115 8.51 20.85 10.94
CA ARG A 115 9.83 20.97 10.31
C ARG A 115 9.86 20.23 8.97
N PRO A 116 10.62 20.69 7.97
CA PRO A 116 10.86 19.92 6.74
C PRO A 116 11.99 18.88 6.93
N GLY A 117 12.11 17.94 6.00
CA GLY A 117 13.30 17.08 5.86
C GLY A 117 13.07 15.58 6.06
N ALA A 118 14.15 14.83 5.90
CA ALA A 118 14.20 13.37 6.00
C ALA A 118 13.76 12.84 7.38
N ASP A 119 14.10 13.56 8.44
CA ASP A 119 13.77 13.15 9.82
C ASP A 119 12.46 13.78 10.32
N ALA A 120 11.74 14.48 9.44
CA ALA A 120 10.50 15.16 9.77
C ALA A 120 9.30 14.20 9.77
N TRP A 121 9.31 13.26 10.71
CA TRP A 121 8.25 12.27 10.89
C TRP A 121 8.29 11.68 12.30
N LYS A 122 7.21 11.00 12.67
CA LYS A 122 7.14 10.07 13.80
C LYS A 122 6.21 8.91 13.42
N LEU A 123 6.29 7.78 14.12
CA LEU A 123 5.26 6.76 14.00
C LEU A 123 3.88 7.36 14.32
N LEU A 124 2.87 7.06 13.51
CA LEU A 124 1.51 7.51 13.77
C LEU A 124 0.92 6.80 14.99
N TYR A 125 1.20 5.50 15.11
CA TYR A 125 0.86 4.67 16.27
C TYR A 125 2.11 4.00 16.84
N PRO A 126 2.23 3.86 18.17
CA PRO A 126 3.43 3.30 18.80
C PRO A 126 3.73 1.84 18.40
N ASN A 127 2.72 1.09 17.99
CA ASN A 127 2.81 -0.34 17.65
C ASN A 127 2.95 -0.61 16.14
N VAL A 128 3.12 0.41 15.28
CA VAL A 128 3.30 0.22 13.83
C VAL A 128 4.41 -0.78 13.51
N ALA A 129 5.58 -0.63 14.14
CA ALA A 129 6.72 -1.53 13.93
C ALA A 129 6.40 -2.99 14.30
N GLU A 130 5.73 -3.20 15.43
CA GLU A 130 5.32 -4.52 15.90
C GLU A 130 4.32 -5.18 14.94
N LYS A 131 3.30 -4.43 14.48
CA LYS A 131 2.29 -4.94 13.55
C LYS A 131 2.89 -5.32 12.20
N LEU A 132 3.81 -4.51 11.67
CA LEU A 132 4.50 -4.82 10.42
C LEU A 132 5.36 -6.10 10.57
N ALA A 133 6.09 -6.24 11.67
CA ALA A 133 6.82 -7.46 11.98
C ALA A 133 5.92 -8.69 12.14
N PHE A 134 4.76 -8.53 12.76
CA PHE A 134 3.75 -9.58 12.86
C PHE A 134 3.26 -10.03 11.48
N PHE A 135 2.83 -9.11 10.61
CA PHE A 135 2.37 -9.49 9.26
C PHE A 135 3.47 -10.17 8.45
N HIS A 136 4.72 -9.69 8.53
CA HIS A 136 5.84 -10.35 7.88
C HIS A 136 6.07 -11.76 8.41
N HIS A 137 6.04 -11.96 9.74
CA HIS A 137 6.12 -13.29 10.37
C HIS A 137 5.01 -14.24 9.89
N GLU A 138 3.81 -13.70 9.70
CA GLU A 138 2.66 -14.45 9.17
C GLU A 138 2.76 -14.73 7.66
N GLY A 139 3.88 -14.39 7.01
CA GLY A 139 4.15 -14.69 5.62
C GLY A 139 3.56 -13.67 4.63
N TYR A 140 3.18 -12.49 5.10
CA TYR A 140 2.82 -11.40 4.19
C TYR A 140 4.08 -10.73 3.64
N LYS A 141 4.06 -10.43 2.35
CA LYS A 141 4.98 -9.46 1.78
C LYS A 141 4.45 -8.07 2.11
N LEU A 142 5.30 -7.23 2.70
CA LEU A 142 4.95 -5.87 3.07
C LEU A 142 5.22 -4.92 1.90
N VAL A 143 4.21 -4.14 1.52
CA VAL A 143 4.32 -3.20 0.40
C VAL A 143 3.76 -1.82 0.80
N ILE A 144 4.48 -0.76 0.48
CA ILE A 144 4.01 0.62 0.64
C ILE A 144 3.69 1.21 -0.72
N PHE A 145 2.49 1.77 -0.87
CA PHE A 145 2.03 2.51 -2.04
C PHE A 145 1.68 3.94 -1.62
N THR A 146 2.46 4.92 -2.06
CA THR A 146 2.29 6.32 -1.62
C THR A 146 2.28 7.30 -2.78
N ASN A 147 1.40 8.30 -2.69
CA ASN A 147 1.25 9.39 -3.66
C ASN A 147 2.11 10.60 -3.24
N GLU A 148 3.17 10.94 -3.97
CA GLU A 148 4.10 12.04 -3.60
C GLU A 148 4.23 13.10 -4.70
N SER A 149 3.17 13.90 -4.88
CA SER A 149 3.14 14.91 -5.96
C SER A 149 4.16 16.03 -5.79
N ASN A 150 4.74 16.22 -4.59
CA ASN A 150 5.73 17.27 -4.35
C ASN A 150 7.02 17.04 -5.15
N ILE A 151 7.35 15.79 -5.46
CA ILE A 151 8.52 15.44 -6.28
C ILE A 151 8.41 16.03 -7.70
N ASP A 152 7.20 16.02 -8.30
CA ASP A 152 6.96 16.67 -9.60
C ASP A 152 6.54 18.13 -9.51
N ARG A 153 5.96 18.55 -8.38
CA ARG A 153 5.56 19.95 -8.14
C ARG A 153 6.78 20.85 -7.97
N PHE A 154 7.78 20.41 -7.22
CA PHE A 154 8.94 21.23 -6.87
C PHE A 154 10.11 20.98 -7.82
N THR A 155 9.98 21.43 -9.07
CA THR A 155 11.00 21.22 -10.12
C THR A 155 12.41 21.65 -9.69
N ASN A 156 12.54 22.84 -9.08
CA ASN A 156 13.83 23.40 -8.63
C ASN A 156 14.31 22.85 -7.28
N LYS A 157 13.45 22.11 -6.55
CA LYS A 157 13.78 21.50 -5.25
C LYS A 157 13.52 20.00 -5.26
N ARG A 158 13.56 19.37 -6.44
CA ARG A 158 13.18 17.97 -6.63
C ARG A 158 14.05 17.04 -5.81
N GLN A 159 15.36 17.28 -5.80
CA GLN A 159 16.29 16.49 -5.00
C GLN A 159 15.91 16.55 -3.51
N ALA A 160 15.65 17.75 -2.97
CA ALA A 160 15.23 17.91 -1.58
C ALA A 160 13.88 17.23 -1.27
N ALA A 161 12.93 17.24 -2.21
CA ALA A 161 11.65 16.54 -2.05
C ALA A 161 11.85 15.00 -2.02
N ILE A 162 12.71 14.49 -2.91
CA ILE A 162 13.11 13.07 -2.93
C ILE A 162 13.82 12.72 -1.61
N ASP A 163 14.86 13.45 -1.23
CA ASP A 163 15.64 13.19 -0.02
C ASP A 163 14.73 13.19 1.23
N SER A 164 13.77 14.12 1.29
CA SER A 164 12.79 14.18 2.37
C SER A 164 11.90 12.94 2.41
N LYS A 165 11.31 12.52 1.28
CA LYS A 165 10.40 11.36 1.25
C LYS A 165 11.15 10.04 1.49
N LEU A 166 12.26 9.84 0.79
CA LEU A 166 13.05 8.62 0.89
C LEU A 166 13.73 8.49 2.26
N GLY A 167 14.13 9.59 2.87
CA GLY A 167 14.67 9.61 4.23
C GLY A 167 13.66 9.16 5.29
N ARG A 168 12.39 9.62 5.19
CA ARG A 168 11.32 9.18 6.10
C ARG A 168 11.01 7.69 5.94
N LEU A 169 10.93 7.22 4.70
CA LEU A 169 10.73 5.80 4.39
C LEU A 169 11.89 4.95 4.92
N LYS A 170 13.14 5.40 4.72
CA LYS A 170 14.32 4.74 5.29
C LYS A 170 14.24 4.69 6.80
N GLY A 171 13.88 5.80 7.44
CA GLY A 171 13.69 5.86 8.89
C GLY A 171 12.67 4.83 9.40
N LEU A 172 11.52 4.68 8.74
CA LEU A 172 10.54 3.63 9.05
C LEU A 172 11.14 2.22 8.88
N MET A 173 11.82 1.96 7.76
CA MET A 173 12.42 0.65 7.48
C MET A 173 13.51 0.30 8.51
N ASP A 174 14.34 1.27 8.92
CA ASP A 174 15.37 1.07 9.93
C ASP A 174 14.78 0.68 11.29
N ILE A 175 13.68 1.32 11.73
CA ILE A 175 13.08 1.02 13.04
C ILE A 175 12.27 -0.29 13.04
N THR A 176 11.69 -0.66 11.90
CA THR A 176 10.85 -1.85 11.79
C THR A 176 11.68 -3.11 11.53
N ASN A 177 12.85 -2.96 10.88
CA ASN A 177 13.79 -4.02 10.57
C ASN A 177 13.14 -5.24 9.87
N VAL A 178 12.20 -4.96 8.97
CA VAL A 178 11.50 -5.95 8.15
C VAL A 178 11.66 -5.61 6.67
N PRO A 179 11.84 -6.61 5.78
CA PRO A 179 11.98 -6.35 4.36
C PRO A 179 10.68 -5.78 3.79
N MET A 180 10.77 -4.65 3.10
CA MET A 180 9.64 -3.96 2.49
C MET A 180 9.91 -3.65 1.02
N GLN A 181 8.81 -3.55 0.27
CA GLN A 181 8.82 -2.97 -1.06
C GLN A 181 8.09 -1.62 -1.05
N VAL A 182 8.60 -0.63 -1.76
CA VAL A 182 7.98 0.70 -1.80
C VAL A 182 7.78 1.15 -3.23
N PHE A 183 6.58 1.69 -3.51
CA PHE A 183 6.19 2.31 -4.76
C PHE A 183 5.71 3.74 -4.47
N ILE A 184 6.30 4.71 -5.18
CA ILE A 184 5.97 6.14 -5.01
C ILE A 184 5.49 6.68 -6.34
N ALA A 185 4.23 7.11 -6.41
CA ALA A 185 3.69 7.82 -7.56
C ALA A 185 3.99 9.31 -7.46
N CYS A 186 4.90 9.81 -8.30
CA CYS A 186 5.35 11.20 -8.28
C CYS A 186 4.42 12.17 -9.05
N GLY A 187 3.55 11.67 -9.94
CA GLY A 187 2.71 12.53 -10.76
C GLY A 187 1.72 13.37 -9.96
N LYS A 188 1.31 14.49 -10.56
CA LYS A 188 0.36 15.43 -9.96
C LYS A 188 -1.06 14.89 -10.13
N SER A 189 -1.98 15.30 -9.26
CA SER A 189 -3.37 14.83 -9.29
C SER A 189 -4.10 15.14 -10.59
N ASN A 190 -3.71 16.20 -11.31
CA ASN A 190 -4.36 16.66 -12.54
C ASN A 190 -3.68 16.18 -13.83
N THR A 191 -2.75 15.23 -13.77
CA THR A 191 -2.00 14.77 -14.96
C THR A 191 -2.49 13.43 -15.52
N GLY A 192 -3.51 12.81 -14.91
CA GLY A 192 -3.95 11.47 -15.31
C GLY A 192 -2.87 10.40 -15.12
N ASP A 193 -2.04 10.54 -14.08
CA ASP A 193 -0.96 9.60 -13.80
C ASP A 193 -1.54 8.23 -13.39
N SER A 194 -1.36 7.22 -14.23
CA SER A 194 -1.84 5.85 -13.99
C SER A 194 -1.19 5.17 -12.78
N PHE A 195 -0.09 5.70 -12.25
CA PHE A 195 0.51 5.22 -11.00
C PHE A 195 -0.12 5.88 -9.76
N ARG A 196 -0.78 7.04 -9.89
CA ARG A 196 -1.29 7.78 -8.73
C ARG A 196 -2.62 7.19 -8.25
N LYS A 197 -2.69 6.72 -7.00
CA LYS A 197 -3.94 6.25 -6.37
C LYS A 197 -5.04 7.32 -6.52
N PRO A 198 -6.28 6.95 -6.88
CA PRO A 198 -6.83 5.59 -6.89
C PRO A 198 -6.47 4.72 -8.10
N ALA A 199 -5.69 5.22 -9.07
CA ALA A 199 -5.24 4.42 -10.21
C ALA A 199 -4.42 3.20 -9.77
N ILE A 200 -4.58 2.08 -10.48
CA ILE A 200 -4.04 0.77 -10.06
C ILE A 200 -2.64 0.46 -10.61
N GLY A 201 -1.99 1.39 -11.32
CA GLY A 201 -0.75 1.14 -12.04
C GLY A 201 0.40 0.66 -11.15
N MET A 202 0.53 1.19 -9.92
CA MET A 202 1.57 0.70 -9.00
C MET A 202 1.37 -0.78 -8.64
N TRP A 203 0.12 -1.21 -8.44
CA TRP A 203 -0.19 -2.60 -8.13
C TRP A 203 0.04 -3.53 -9.32
N GLN A 204 -0.34 -3.10 -10.53
CA GLN A 204 -0.09 -3.91 -11.74
C GLN A 204 1.41 -4.15 -11.94
N ILE A 205 2.23 -3.13 -11.65
CA ILE A 205 3.70 -3.27 -11.66
C ILE A 205 4.17 -4.25 -10.58
N LEU A 206 3.64 -4.18 -9.35
CA LEU A 206 3.96 -5.15 -8.30
C LEU A 206 3.74 -6.60 -8.78
N GLU A 207 2.54 -6.90 -9.30
CA GLU A 207 2.20 -8.27 -9.70
C GLU A 207 3.01 -8.77 -10.88
N HIS A 208 3.21 -7.92 -11.89
CA HIS A 208 3.85 -8.35 -13.13
C HIS A 208 5.36 -8.51 -13.01
N TYR A 209 6.02 -7.63 -12.24
CA TYR A 209 7.49 -7.54 -12.27
C TYR A 209 8.14 -7.85 -10.93
N PHE A 210 7.42 -7.67 -9.84
CA PHE A 210 8.02 -7.64 -8.52
C PHE A 210 7.52 -8.74 -7.58
N ASN A 211 6.72 -9.68 -8.07
CA ASN A 211 6.28 -10.84 -7.29
C ASN A 211 6.75 -12.19 -7.88
N ALA A 212 7.80 -12.18 -8.71
CA ALA A 212 8.40 -13.38 -9.30
C ALA A 212 7.40 -14.31 -10.02
N GLY A 213 6.34 -13.73 -10.60
CA GLY A 213 5.27 -14.48 -11.27
C GLY A 213 4.31 -15.23 -10.32
N LEU A 214 4.49 -15.13 -9.01
CA LEU A 214 3.59 -15.70 -8.02
C LEU A 214 2.29 -14.89 -7.98
N PRO A 215 1.12 -15.49 -8.28
CA PRO A 215 -0.15 -14.78 -8.24
C PRO A 215 -0.48 -14.31 -6.82
N VAL A 216 -1.03 -13.10 -6.70
CA VAL A 216 -1.50 -12.58 -5.41
C VAL A 216 -2.91 -13.08 -5.14
N ASP A 217 -3.12 -13.64 -3.97
CA ASP A 217 -4.43 -13.94 -3.42
C ASP A 217 -5.04 -12.66 -2.84
N ARG A 218 -5.93 -12.02 -3.62
CA ARG A 218 -6.58 -10.76 -3.23
C ARG A 218 -7.48 -10.89 -2.01
N GLU A 219 -8.03 -12.09 -1.74
CA GLU A 219 -8.94 -12.31 -0.61
C GLU A 219 -8.18 -12.41 0.72
N ARG A 220 -6.97 -12.99 0.68
CA ARG A 220 -6.05 -13.05 1.82
C ARG A 220 -5.13 -11.83 1.90
N SER A 221 -5.25 -10.88 0.98
CA SER A 221 -4.47 -9.63 0.97
C SER A 221 -5.33 -8.44 1.38
N PHE A 222 -4.69 -7.36 1.84
CA PHE A 222 -5.40 -6.17 2.29
C PHE A 222 -4.60 -4.90 2.03
N TYR A 223 -5.31 -3.78 1.99
CA TYR A 223 -4.76 -2.44 1.89
C TYR A 223 -5.18 -1.61 3.12
N VAL A 224 -4.23 -0.94 3.77
CA VAL A 224 -4.46 -0.03 4.89
C VAL A 224 -4.16 1.40 4.44
N GLY A 225 -5.08 2.33 4.66
CA GLY A 225 -4.89 3.73 4.27
C GLY A 225 -5.87 4.67 4.97
N ASP A 226 -5.48 5.94 5.16
CA ASP A 226 -6.31 6.95 5.81
C ASP A 226 -7.25 7.68 4.85
N ALA A 227 -6.95 7.69 3.55
CA ALA A 227 -7.77 8.36 2.53
C ALA A 227 -9.01 7.53 2.17
N ALA A 228 -9.95 7.43 3.10
CA ALA A 228 -11.12 6.55 3.01
C ALA A 228 -12.39 7.25 2.53
N GLY A 229 -12.38 8.58 2.37
CA GLY A 229 -13.54 9.37 1.96
C GLY A 229 -14.51 9.69 3.09
N ARG A 230 -14.08 9.59 4.35
CA ARG A 230 -14.86 9.97 5.53
C ARG A 230 -14.90 11.49 5.67
N GLU A 231 -15.79 11.99 6.53
CA GLU A 231 -15.81 13.41 6.88
C GLU A 231 -14.46 13.83 7.46
N GLY A 232 -13.82 14.82 6.84
CA GLY A 232 -12.48 15.30 7.22
C GLY A 232 -11.32 14.62 6.50
N ASP A 233 -11.53 13.49 5.80
CA ASP A 233 -10.50 12.88 4.96
C ASP A 233 -10.20 13.79 3.76
N HIS A 234 -8.92 13.88 3.40
CA HIS A 234 -8.49 14.72 2.28
C HIS A 234 -8.93 14.17 0.91
N SER A 235 -9.15 12.86 0.80
CA SER A 235 -9.63 12.16 -0.38
C SER A 235 -10.15 10.75 -0.03
N ALA A 236 -10.67 10.03 -1.03
CA ALA A 236 -11.02 8.60 -0.94
C ALA A 236 -10.02 7.70 -1.71
N ALA A 237 -8.81 8.19 -1.98
CA ALA A 237 -7.88 7.54 -2.90
C ALA A 237 -7.44 6.13 -2.46
N ASP A 238 -7.40 5.86 -1.15
CA ASP A 238 -6.95 4.58 -0.60
C ASP A 238 -8.06 3.53 -0.63
N SER A 239 -9.28 3.93 -0.24
CA SER A 239 -10.44 3.04 -0.29
C SER A 239 -10.81 2.69 -1.73
N GLU A 240 -10.79 3.67 -2.65
CA GLU A 240 -11.04 3.45 -4.07
C GLU A 240 -9.93 2.60 -4.73
N PHE A 241 -8.66 2.77 -4.34
CA PHE A 241 -7.55 1.93 -4.82
C PHE A 241 -7.75 0.47 -4.39
N ALA A 242 -8.09 0.23 -3.13
CA ALA A 242 -8.36 -1.11 -2.61
C ALA A 242 -9.58 -1.76 -3.28
N GLU A 243 -10.68 -1.00 -3.45
CA GLU A 243 -11.90 -1.46 -4.11
C GLU A 243 -11.62 -1.87 -5.57
N ALA A 244 -10.91 -1.03 -6.32
CA ALA A 244 -10.54 -1.30 -7.71
C ALA A 244 -9.73 -2.59 -7.88
N LEU A 245 -9.00 -2.97 -6.83
CA LEU A 245 -8.15 -4.14 -6.77
C LEU A 245 -8.85 -5.37 -6.16
N GLY A 246 -10.09 -5.23 -5.70
CA GLY A 246 -10.80 -6.27 -4.96
C GLY A 246 -10.11 -6.68 -3.66
N LEU A 247 -9.32 -5.79 -3.07
CA LEU A 247 -8.64 -6.01 -1.79
C LEU A 247 -9.57 -5.63 -0.64
N LYS A 248 -9.34 -6.27 0.53
CA LYS A 248 -9.94 -5.76 1.76
C LYS A 248 -9.30 -4.42 2.11
N PHE A 249 -10.11 -3.38 2.27
CA PHE A 249 -9.69 -2.10 2.81
C PHE A 249 -9.82 -2.09 4.34
N LEU A 250 -8.82 -1.53 5.02
CA LEU A 250 -8.79 -1.36 6.47
C LEU A 250 -8.34 0.07 6.80
N LEU A 251 -8.88 0.65 7.86
CA LEU A 251 -8.40 1.93 8.36
C LEU A 251 -7.16 1.73 9.25
N PRO A 252 -6.27 2.73 9.38
CA PRO A 252 -5.11 2.64 10.25
C PRO A 252 -5.50 2.34 11.70
N GLU A 253 -6.53 3.00 12.23
CA GLU A 253 -7.02 2.79 13.60
C GLU A 253 -7.62 1.39 13.84
N ASP A 254 -8.12 0.71 12.81
CA ASP A 254 -8.61 -0.67 12.93
C ASP A 254 -7.46 -1.67 13.05
N VAL A 255 -6.28 -1.32 12.51
CA VAL A 255 -5.11 -2.21 12.45
C VAL A 255 -4.14 -1.94 13.60
N PHE A 256 -3.88 -0.66 13.87
CA PHE A 256 -2.91 -0.20 14.85
C PHE A 256 -3.57 0.20 16.19
N GLY A 257 -4.90 0.27 16.24
CA GLY A 257 -5.66 0.65 17.44
C GLY A 257 -5.84 2.15 17.56
N ALA A 258 -6.24 2.63 18.75
CA ALA A 258 -6.40 4.05 19.00
C ALA A 258 -5.04 4.78 19.12
N ILE A 259 -4.98 6.03 18.68
CA ILE A 259 -3.82 6.90 18.94
C ILE A 259 -3.79 7.19 20.44
N THR A 260 -2.93 6.49 21.18
CA THR A 260 -2.67 6.81 22.59
C THR A 260 -1.77 8.04 22.64
N GLY A 261 -2.36 9.23 22.68
CA GLY A 261 -1.63 10.45 22.98
C GLY A 261 -1.25 10.52 24.47
N PRO A 262 -0.17 11.22 24.86
CA PRO A 262 0.01 11.64 26.23
C PRO A 262 -1.05 12.71 26.54
N GLY A 263 -2.23 12.28 27.04
CA GLY A 263 -3.31 13.19 27.41
C GLY A 263 -4.73 12.72 27.13
N SER A 264 -5.05 11.44 27.33
CA SER A 264 -6.44 11.03 27.56
C SER A 264 -6.61 10.72 29.06
N PRO A 265 -7.72 11.16 29.69
CA PRO A 265 -7.91 11.17 31.14
C PRO A 265 -7.86 9.78 31.78
#